data_AF-A0A1D3TQ39-F1
#
_entry.id   AF-A0A1D3TQ39-F1
#
_cell.length_a   1.000
_cell.length_b   1.000
_cell.length_c   1.000
_cell.angle_alpha   90.00
_cell.angle_beta   90.00
_cell.angle_gamma   90.00
#
_symmetry.space_group_name_H-M   'P 1'
#
loop_
_entity.id
_entity.type
_entity.pdbx_description
1 polymer ?
#
loop_
_entity_poly.entity_id
_entity_poly.type
_entity_poly.pdbx_seq_one_letter_code
_entity_poly.pdbx_strand_id
1 'polypeptide(L)' 'MGRLEDAKKVGLREKETERLIAVYPYEAGGTDAEIEKAVSDWYYEQYCSAEEELRNAYVDALTEEELNANK' A
#
# COMPACT_ATOMS: atom_id res chain seq x y z
N MET A 1 3.31 -17.37 4.35
CA MET A 1 2.69 -16.40 5.27
C MET A 1 3.12 -15.05 4.79
N GLY A 2 2.31 -14.47 3.92
CA GLY A 2 2.50 -13.14 3.40
C GLY A 2 2.33 -12.10 4.50
N ARG A 3 3.11 -11.03 4.39
CA ARG A 3 3.01 -9.87 5.28
C ARG A 3 1.75 -9.06 4.99
N LEU A 4 1.23 -9.13 3.77
CA LEU A 4 0.09 -8.36 3.29
C LEU A 4 -1.23 -9.14 3.34
N GLU A 5 -1.17 -10.48 3.37
CA GLU A 5 -2.36 -11.37 3.31
C GLU A 5 -3.33 -11.17 4.49
N ASP A 6 -2.83 -10.78 5.66
CA ASP A 6 -3.64 -10.53 6.88
C ASP A 6 -3.92 -9.03 7.10
N ALA A 7 -3.42 -8.17 6.21
CA ALA A 7 -3.49 -6.73 6.37
C ALA A 7 -4.88 -6.21 5.98
N LYS A 8 -5.67 -5.76 6.98
CA LYS A 8 -6.98 -5.12 6.71
C LYS A 8 -6.88 -3.87 5.85
N LYS A 9 -5.75 -3.18 5.89
CA LYS A 9 -5.45 -2.03 5.04
C LYS A 9 -4.04 -2.11 4.52
N VAL A 10 -3.85 -1.60 3.32
CA VAL A 10 -2.54 -1.47 2.69
C VAL A 10 -2.34 -0.05 2.18
N GLY A 11 -1.10 0.40 2.18
CA GLY A 11 -0.73 1.73 1.76
C GLY A 11 0.52 1.70 0.90
N LEU A 12 0.64 2.70 0.05
CA LEU A 12 1.84 2.99 -0.71
C LEU A 12 2.76 3.89 0.13
N ARG A 13 3.97 3.43 0.43
CA ARG A 13 5.00 4.21 1.13
C ARG A 13 6.17 4.53 0.21
N GLU A 14 6.74 5.71 0.33
CA GLU A 14 7.96 6.08 -0.39
C GLU A 14 9.18 5.46 0.29
N LYS A 15 10.11 4.87 -0.48
CA LYS A 15 11.36 4.31 0.05
C LYS A 15 12.32 5.39 0.56
N GLU A 16 12.28 6.58 -0.04
CA GLU A 16 13.21 7.66 0.30
C GLU A 16 12.84 8.38 1.60
N THR A 17 11.55 8.68 1.78
CA THR A 17 11.09 9.41 2.97
C THR A 17 10.35 8.55 3.99
N GLU A 18 10.09 7.27 3.67
CA GLU A 18 9.26 6.35 4.46
C GLU A 18 7.84 6.90 4.72
N ARG A 19 7.42 7.90 3.93
CA ARG A 19 6.13 8.55 4.07
C ARG A 19 5.06 7.77 3.34
N LEU A 20 3.89 7.70 3.96
CA LEU A 20 2.68 7.20 3.34
C LEU A 20 2.24 8.17 2.24
N ILE A 21 2.36 7.73 0.99
CA ILE A 21 1.97 8.49 -0.20
C ILE A 21 0.47 8.36 -0.41
N ALA A 22 -0.03 7.12 -0.36
CA ALA A 22 -1.43 6.81 -0.62
C ALA A 22 -1.90 5.64 0.24
N VAL A 23 -3.20 5.65 0.57
CA VAL A 23 -3.85 4.54 1.26
C VAL A 23 -4.81 3.87 0.29
N TYR A 24 -4.65 2.58 0.11
CA TYR A 24 -5.56 1.82 -0.72
C TYR A 24 -6.93 1.75 -0.03
N PRO A 25 -8.01 2.27 -0.65
CA PRO A 25 -9.31 2.38 -0.01
C PRO A 25 -10.11 1.07 -0.04
N TYR A 26 -9.67 0.08 -0.81
CA TYR A 26 -10.34 -1.21 -0.96
C TYR A 26 -9.72 -2.28 -0.06
N GLU A 27 -10.46 -3.36 0.16
CA GLU A 27 -9.95 -4.52 0.89
C GLU A 27 -8.89 -5.24 0.06
N ALA A 28 -7.67 -5.29 0.59
CA ALA A 28 -6.58 -6.06 0.01
C ALA A 28 -6.79 -7.53 0.37
N GLY A 29 -7.13 -8.35 -0.61
CA GLY A 29 -7.34 -9.78 -0.44
C GLY A 29 -6.60 -10.56 -1.53
N GLY A 30 -5.98 -11.66 -1.13
CA GLY A 30 -5.13 -12.47 -2.03
C GLY A 30 -3.70 -12.55 -1.50
N THR A 31 -2.78 -13.03 -2.33
CA THR A 31 -1.35 -13.14 -1.98
C THR A 31 -0.67 -11.78 -2.03
N ASP A 32 0.48 -11.61 -1.36
CA ASP A 32 1.25 -10.36 -1.36
C ASP A 32 1.42 -9.75 -2.77
N ALA A 33 1.74 -10.59 -3.76
CA ALA A 33 1.92 -10.16 -5.15
C ALA A 33 0.63 -9.64 -5.81
N GLU A 34 -0.53 -10.20 -5.47
CA GLU A 34 -1.82 -9.71 -5.98
C GLU A 34 -2.16 -8.36 -5.36
N ILE A 35 -1.91 -8.22 -4.06
CA ILE A 35 -2.11 -6.98 -3.32
C ILE A 35 -1.17 -5.89 -3.86
N GLU A 36 0.12 -6.18 -4.02
CA GLU A 36 1.10 -5.25 -4.58
C GLU A 36 0.69 -4.74 -5.96
N LYS A 37 0.20 -5.66 -6.81
CA LYS A 37 -0.27 -5.33 -8.14
C LYS A 37 -1.54 -4.50 -8.09
N ALA A 38 -2.54 -4.86 -7.29
CA ALA A 38 -3.80 -4.14 -7.17
C ALA A 38 -3.60 -2.69 -6.68
N VAL A 39 -2.73 -2.49 -5.68
CA VAL A 39 -2.41 -1.16 -5.16
C VAL A 39 -1.63 -0.34 -6.19
N SER A 40 -0.66 -0.94 -6.87
CA SER A 40 0.13 -0.25 -7.89
C SER A 40 -0.72 0.15 -9.10
N ASP A 41 -1.60 -0.74 -9.55
CA ASP A 41 -2.52 -0.50 -10.68
C ASP A 41 -3.50 0.63 -10.33
N TRP A 42 -4.13 0.56 -9.15
CA TRP A 42 -5.00 1.62 -8.65
C TRP A 42 -4.28 2.97 -8.54
N TYR A 43 -3.07 3.00 -7.96
CA TYR A 43 -2.33 4.26 -7.81
C TYR A 43 -1.94 4.84 -9.17
N TYR A 44 -1.57 3.98 -10.12
CA TYR A 44 -1.31 4.36 -11.50
C TYR A 44 -2.55 4.93 -12.21
N GLU A 45 -3.73 4.35 -11.98
CA GLU A 45 -5.01 4.89 -12.47
C GLU A 45 -5.33 6.27 -11.87
N GLN A 46 -5.01 6.49 -10.59
CA GLN A 46 -5.23 7.79 -9.94
C GLN A 46 -4.25 8.85 -10.44
N TYR A 47 -3.01 8.46 -10.69
CA TYR A 47 -1.93 9.35 -11.08
C TYR A 47 -1.28 8.82 -12.35
N CYS A 48 -1.79 9.25 -13.50
CA CYS A 48 -1.35 8.88 -14.85
C CYS A 48 0.15 9.16 -15.16
N SER A 49 0.93 9.68 -14.19
CA SER A 49 2.38 9.91 -14.29
C SER A 49 3.16 9.39 -13.08
N ALA A 50 2.53 8.61 -12.20
CA ALA A 50 3.14 8.10 -10.98
C ALA A 50 4.01 6.85 -11.19
N GLU A 51 4.41 6.54 -12.41
CA GLU A 51 5.30 5.41 -12.71
C GLU A 51 6.68 5.60 -12.04
N GLU A 52 7.19 6.84 -12.00
CA GLU A 52 8.42 7.19 -11.27
C GLU A 52 8.24 7.10 -9.76
N GLU A 53 7.09 7.56 -9.24
CA GLU A 53 6.76 7.49 -7.82
C GLU A 53 6.60 6.04 -7.35
N LEU A 54 5.89 5.21 -8.10
CA LEU A 54 5.73 3.77 -7.84
C LEU A 54 7.07 3.04 -7.82
N ARG A 55 7.99 3.42 -8.70
CA ARG A 55 9.34 2.83 -8.74
C ARG A 55 10.11 3.06 -7.44
N ASN A 56 9.95 4.25 -6.85
CA ASN A 56 10.50 4.62 -5.56
C ASN A 56 9.55 4.34 -4.38
N ALA A 57 8.38 3.77 -4.62
CA ALA A 57 7.45 3.37 -3.59
C ALA A 57 7.42 1.85 -3.38
N TYR A 58 6.79 1.44 -2.28
CA TYR A 58 6.51 0.04 -1.98
C TYR A 58 5.15 -0.06 -1.28
N VAL A 59 4.49 -1.20 -1.46
CA VAL A 59 3.22 -1.48 -0.78
C VAL A 59 3.54 -2.06 0.59
N ASP A 60 2.93 -1.49 1.61
CA ASP A 60 3.11 -1.88 3.00
C ASP A 60 1.75 -2.12 3.67
N ALA A 61 1.71 -3.11 4.54
CA ALA A 61 0.54 -3.39 5.36
C ALA A 61 0.38 -2.30 6.43
N LEU A 62 -0.76 -1.61 6.41
CA LEU A 62 -1.16 -0.76 7.53
C LEU A 62 -1.76 -1.68 8.60
N THR A 63 -0.98 -1.99 9.62
CA THR A 63 -1.46 -2.74 10.78
C THR A 63 -2.50 -1.92 11.54
N GLU A 64 -3.57 -2.59 11.99
CA GLU A 64 -4.58 -1.97 12.85
C GLU A 64 -3.99 -1.39 14.14
N GLU A 65 -2.84 -1.90 14.58
CA GLU A 65 -2.09 -1.38 15.73
C GLU A 65 -1.62 0.07 15.53
N GLU A 66 -1.27 0.50 14.31
CA GLU A 66 -0.96 1.92 14.02
C GLU A 66 -2.22 2.81 13.98
N LEU A 67 -3.37 2.23 13.64
CA LEU A 67 -4.67 2.92 13.61
C LEU A 67 -5.32 3.03 15.00
N ASN A 68 -4.96 2.15 15.94
CA ASN A 68 -5.52 2.10 17.30
C ASN A 68 -4.59 2.66 18.39
N ALA A 69 -3.35 3.03 18.08
CA ALA A 69 -2.41 3.63 19.04
C ALA A 69 -2.80 5.05 19.53
N ASN A 70 -3.99 5.54 19.14
CA ASN A 70 -4.52 6.85 19.50
C ASN A 70 -5.89 6.73 20.20
N LYS A 71 -5.99 5.83 21.18
CA LYS A 71 -7.11 5.77 22.14
C LYS A 71 -6.65 6.05 23.56
#